data_AF-A0AAV7WI53-F1
#
_entry.id   AF-A0AAV7WI53-F1
#
_cell.length_a   1.000
_cell.length_b   1.000
_cell.length_c   1.000
_cell.angle_alpha   90.00
_cell.angle_beta   90.00
_cell.angle_gamma   90.00
#
_symmetry.space_group_name_H-M   'P 1'
#
loop_
_entity.id
_entity.type
_entity.pdbx_description
1 polymer ?
#
loop_
_entity_poly.entity_id
_entity_poly.type
_entity_poly.pdbx_seq_one_letter_code
_entity_poly.pdbx_strand_id
1 'polypeptide(L)'
;MLAWLLRCERPIPIIQMLCGSSGEKILGQLRVNSHLRNIYATPCGVGVTRISEYLDGLRMPRLTEAQSEELEGEVSLDDLVEALGGMASGKAPGPDGLPVEFYQTYPL
;
A
#
# COMPACT_ATOMS: atom_id res chain seq x y z
N MET A 1 18.02 -10.74 1.63
CA MET A 1 18.03 -11.70 0.50
C MET A 1 17.38 -13.06 0.83
N LEU A 2 17.74 -13.74 1.92
CA LEU A 2 17.16 -15.04 2.32
C LEU A 2 15.65 -15.03 2.63
N ALA A 3 15.12 -13.98 3.27
CA ALA A 3 13.69 -13.89 3.59
C ALA A 3 12.78 -13.79 2.35
N TRP A 4 13.28 -13.22 1.24
CA TRP A 4 12.56 -13.15 -0.03
C TRP A 4 12.54 -14.51 -0.74
N LEU A 5 13.69 -15.21 -0.77
CA LEU A 5 13.80 -16.59 -1.25
C LEU A 5 12.82 -17.52 -0.51
N LEU A 6 12.78 -17.44 0.82
CA LEU A 6 11.83 -18.20 1.66
C LEU A 6 10.35 -17.81 1.45
N ARG A 7 10.06 -16.67 0.80
CA ARG A 7 8.71 -16.25 0.43
C ARG A 7 8.31 -16.78 -0.95
N CYS A 8 9.27 -16.85 -1.89
CA CYS A 8 9.08 -17.40 -3.23
C CYS A 8 8.97 -18.93 -3.26
N GLU A 9 9.57 -19.63 -2.29
CA GLU A 9 9.50 -21.10 -2.17
C GLU A 9 8.21 -21.62 -1.52
N ARG A 10 7.34 -20.74 -0.99
CA ARG A 10 6.08 -21.19 -0.38
C ARG A 10 5.05 -21.48 -1.48
N PRO A 11 4.29 -22.58 -1.35
CA PRO A 11 3.14 -22.80 -2.22
C PRO A 11 2.20 -21.60 -2.12
N ILE A 12 1.69 -21.14 -3.27
CA ILE A 12 0.74 -20.03 -3.33
C ILE A 12 -0.42 -20.35 -2.38
N PRO A 13 -0.72 -19.47 -1.40
CA PRO A 13 -1.75 -19.76 -0.41
C PRO A 13 -3.09 -19.92 -1.12
N ILE A 14 -3.68 -21.11 -0.99
CA ILE A 14 -4.94 -21.44 -1.63
C ILE A 14 -6.08 -21.05 -0.69
N ILE A 15 -6.97 -20.17 -1.16
CA ILE A 15 -8.12 -19.73 -0.38
C ILE A 15 -9.08 -20.92 -0.18
N GLN A 16 -9.27 -21.34 1.07
CA GLN A 16 -10.08 -22.53 1.39
C GLN A 16 -11.58 -22.22 1.54
N MET A 17 -11.90 -20.98 1.92
CA MET A 17 -13.26 -20.57 2.25
C MET A 17 -13.45 -19.07 2.02
N LEU A 18 -14.64 -18.69 1.56
CA LEU A 18 -15.13 -17.31 1.60
C LEU A 18 -16.35 -17.22 2.52
N CYS A 19 -16.54 -16.04 3.12
CA CYS A 19 -17.75 -15.68 3.84
C CYS A 19 -18.45 -14.58 3.05
N GLY A 20 -19.69 -14.82 2.62
CA GLY A 20 -20.47 -13.83 1.91
C GLY A 20 -21.13 -12.81 2.84
N SER A 21 -21.76 -11.80 2.26
CA SER A 21 -22.36 -10.68 2.99
C SER A 21 -23.59 -11.07 3.81
N SER A 22 -24.24 -12.20 3.50
CA SER A 22 -25.35 -12.75 4.30
C SER A 22 -24.88 -13.76 5.37
N GLY A 23 -23.55 -13.95 5.52
CA GLY A 23 -22.96 -14.91 6.45
C GLY A 23 -22.82 -16.33 5.87
N GLU A 24 -23.11 -16.53 4.58
CA GLU A 24 -22.98 -17.82 3.93
C GLU A 24 -21.51 -18.22 3.74
N LYS A 25 -21.19 -19.49 4.02
CA LYS A 25 -19.84 -20.05 3.84
C LYS A 25 -19.72 -20.71 2.48
N ILE A 26 -18.83 -20.19 1.64
CA ILE A 26 -18.48 -20.77 0.35
C ILE A 26 -17.21 -21.59 0.54
N LEU A 27 -17.34 -22.90 0.37
CA LEU A 27 -16.29 -23.88 0.58
C LEU A 27 -16.00 -24.63 -0.73
N GLY A 28 -14.75 -25.05 -0.88
CA GLY A 28 -14.28 -25.86 -2.00
C GLY A 28 -13.71 -25.03 -3.15
N GLN A 29 -12.58 -25.47 -3.69
CA GLN A 29 -11.77 -24.71 -4.63
C GLN A 29 -12.52 -24.27 -5.88
N LEU A 30 -13.36 -25.13 -6.45
CA LEU A 30 -14.12 -24.80 -7.66
C LEU A 30 -15.12 -23.67 -7.39
N ARG A 31 -15.84 -23.74 -6.26
CA ARG A 31 -16.87 -22.76 -5.86
C ARG A 31 -16.26 -21.43 -5.44
N VAL A 32 -15.15 -21.48 -4.69
CA VAL A 32 -14.38 -20.30 -4.31
C VAL A 32 -13.86 -19.59 -5.57
N ASN A 33 -13.21 -20.31 -6.48
CA ASN A 33 -12.66 -19.73 -7.70
C ASN A 33 -13.75 -19.21 -8.65
N SER A 34 -14.88 -19.91 -8.78
CA SER A 34 -15.99 -19.42 -9.60
C SER A 34 -16.60 -18.15 -9.02
N HIS A 35 -16.74 -18.08 -7.69
CA HIS A 35 -17.29 -16.90 -7.01
C HIS A 35 -16.35 -15.70 -7.13
N LEU A 36 -15.05 -15.88 -6.91
CA LEU A 36 -14.05 -14.83 -7.12
C LEU A 36 -14.03 -14.36 -8.57
N ARG A 37 -14.02 -15.28 -9.54
CA ARG A 37 -14.12 -14.90 -10.96
C ARG A 37 -15.36 -14.06 -11.23
N ASN A 38 -16.50 -14.40 -10.65
CA ASN A 38 -17.72 -13.61 -10.83
C ASN A 38 -17.58 -12.21 -10.22
N ILE A 39 -17.05 -12.08 -9.00
CA ILE A 39 -16.79 -10.77 -8.36
C ILE A 39 -15.86 -9.90 -9.22
N TYR A 40 -14.75 -10.47 -9.69
CA TYR A 40 -13.76 -9.72 -10.46
C TYR A 40 -14.15 -9.49 -11.92
N ALA A 41 -15.01 -10.35 -12.49
CA ALA A 41 -15.53 -10.19 -13.85
C ALA A 41 -16.75 -9.27 -13.90
N THR A 42 -17.50 -9.13 -12.81
CA THR A 42 -18.61 -8.19 -12.70
C THR A 42 -18.03 -6.80 -12.51
N PRO A 43 -18.15 -5.89 -13.50
CA PRO A 43 -17.76 -4.51 -13.30
C PRO A 43 -18.55 -3.97 -12.11
N CYS A 44 -17.86 -3.35 -11.15
CA CYS A 44 -18.53 -2.72 -10.03
C CYS A 44 -19.54 -1.71 -10.59
N GLY A 45 -20.84 -2.00 -10.51
CA GLY A 45 -21.92 -1.19 -11.08
C GLY A 45 -22.14 0.15 -10.37
N VAL A 46 -21.17 0.57 -9.55
CA VAL A 46 -21.08 1.93 -9.05
C VAL A 46 -20.72 2.77 -10.27
N GLY A 47 -21.73 3.33 -10.93
CA GLY A 47 -21.52 4.24 -12.04
C GLY A 47 -20.50 5.29 -11.62
N VAL A 48 -19.59 5.66 -12.53
CA VAL A 48 -18.55 6.68 -12.30
C VAL A 48 -19.11 7.90 -11.58
N THR A 49 -20.36 8.27 -11.91
CA THR A 49 -21.18 9.31 -11.28
C THR A 49 -21.27 9.20 -9.74
N ARG A 50 -21.45 8.00 -9.18
CA ARG A 50 -21.60 7.81 -7.73
C ARG A 50 -20.27 7.83 -6.99
N ILE A 51 -19.17 7.50 -7.69
CA ILE A 51 -17.81 7.69 -7.17
C ILE A 51 -17.46 9.18 -7.18
N SER A 52 -17.73 9.89 -8.28
CA SER A 52 -17.50 11.33 -8.34
C SER A 52 -18.34 12.07 -7.30
N GLU A 53 -19.64 11.77 -7.16
CA GLU A 53 -20.50 12.36 -6.12
C GLU A 53 -19.94 12.14 -4.70
N TYR A 54 -19.42 10.95 -4.42
CA TYR A 54 -18.79 10.65 -3.13
C TYR A 54 -17.52 11.47 -2.92
N LEU A 55 -16.62 11.49 -3.92
CA LEU A 55 -15.35 12.21 -3.85
C LEU A 55 -15.55 13.73 -3.80
N ASP A 56 -16.51 14.26 -4.54
CA ASP A 56 -16.88 15.69 -4.56
C ASP A 56 -17.50 16.13 -3.23
N GLY A 57 -18.19 15.21 -2.54
CA GLY A 57 -18.70 15.43 -1.19
C GLY A 57 -17.63 15.44 -0.10
N LEU A 58 -16.41 14.95 -0.39
CA LEU A 58 -15.31 14.98 0.56
C LEU A 58 -14.63 16.35 0.54
N ARG A 59 -14.59 17.01 1.69
CA ARG A 59 -13.69 18.16 1.89
C ARG A 59 -12.28 17.65 2.12
N MET A 60 -11.57 17.38 1.04
CA MET A 60 -10.14 17.05 1.11
C MET A 60 -9.35 18.29 1.53
N PRO A 61 -8.43 18.18 2.51
CA PRO A 61 -7.50 19.26 2.79
C PRO A 61 -6.70 19.55 1.51
N ARG A 62 -6.66 20.82 1.11
CA ARG A 62 -5.85 21.29 -0.01
C ARG A 62 -4.68 22.07 0.55
N LEU A 63 -3.52 21.89 -0.08
CA LEU A 63 -2.37 22.73 0.18
C LEU A 63 -2.69 24.16 -0.21
N THR A 64 -2.13 25.13 0.51
CA THR A 64 -2.11 26.51 0.05
C THR A 64 -1.13 26.64 -1.12
N GLU A 65 -1.26 27.69 -1.93
CA GLU A 65 -0.29 27.95 -3.02
C GLU A 65 1.15 28.02 -2.47
N ALA A 66 1.35 28.70 -1.34
CA ALA A 66 2.66 28.79 -0.68
C ALA A 66 3.22 27.41 -0.29
N GLN A 67 2.39 26.51 0.26
CA GLN A 67 2.82 25.15 0.59
C GLN A 67 3.13 24.32 -0.66
N SER A 68 2.37 24.54 -1.75
CA SER A 68 2.62 23.86 -3.02
C SER A 68 3.95 24.30 -3.62
N GLU A 69 4.21 25.62 -3.65
CA GLU A 69 5.46 26.20 -4.14
C GLU A 69 6.67 25.75 -3.32
N GLU A 70 6.54 25.68 -1.98
CA GLU A 70 7.58 25.16 -1.08
C GLU A 70 7.92 23.69 -1.40
N LEU A 71 6.90 22.84 -1.58
CA LEU A 71 7.07 21.42 -1.88
C LEU A 71 7.55 21.13 -3.31
N GLU A 72 7.35 22.08 -4.24
CA GLU A 72 7.87 22.02 -5.62
C GLU A 72 9.29 22.57 -5.75
N GLY A 73 9.84 23.14 -4.68
CA GLY A 73 11.21 23.64 -4.62
C GLY A 73 12.29 22.56 -4.67
N GLU A 74 13.56 23.00 -4.71
CA GLU A 74 14.70 22.08 -4.62
C GLU A 74 14.82 21.50 -3.21
N VAL A 75 15.07 20.19 -3.12
CA VAL A 75 15.35 19.52 -1.85
C VAL A 75 16.75 19.91 -1.37
N SER A 76 16.84 20.48 -0.18
CA SER A 76 18.09 20.91 0.43
C SER A 76 18.78 19.76 1.20
N LEU A 77 20.07 19.94 1.52
CA LEU A 77 20.78 19.01 2.39
C LEU A 77 20.18 18.98 3.80
N ASP A 78 19.71 20.13 4.31
CA ASP A 78 19.10 20.21 5.63
C ASP A 78 17.81 19.38 5.68
N ASP A 79 17.00 19.39 4.62
CA ASP A 79 15.80 18.54 4.51
C ASP A 79 16.15 17.05 4.59
N LEU A 80 17.27 16.64 3.98
CA LEU A 80 17.73 15.25 4.01
C LEU A 80 18.22 14.86 5.40
N VAL A 81 18.96 15.74 6.08
CA VAL A 81 19.44 15.52 7.45
C VAL A 81 18.28 15.41 8.42
N GLU A 82 17.29 16.31 8.32
CA GLU A 82 16.08 16.28 9.15
C GLU A 82 15.28 15.00 8.89
N ALA A 83 15.03 14.66 7.62
CA ALA A 83 14.31 13.46 7.25
C ALA A 83 14.99 12.21 7.79
N LEU A 84 16.32 12.11 7.65
CA LEU A 84 17.12 10.98 8.13
C LEU A 84 17.08 10.86 9.66
N GLY A 85 17.13 11.99 10.38
CA GLY A 85 17.01 12.04 11.83
C GLY A 85 15.63 11.58 12.34
N GLY A 86 14.57 11.82 11.55
CA GLY A 86 13.20 11.40 11.86
C GLY A 86 12.89 9.93 11.59
N MET A 87 13.78 9.19 10.91
CA MET A 87 13.53 7.79 10.56
C MET A 87 13.61 6.87 11.80
N ALA A 88 12.63 5.97 11.95
CA ALA A 88 12.58 5.04 13.06
C ALA A 88 13.54 3.85 12.89
N SER A 89 14.36 3.58 13.91
CA SER A 89 15.28 2.44 14.00
C SER A 89 14.56 1.09 14.18
N GLY A 90 15.28 0.00 13.92
CA GLY A 90 14.80 -1.38 14.10
C GLY A 90 13.82 -1.87 13.03
N LYS A 91 13.70 -1.15 11.91
CA LYS A 91 12.95 -1.61 10.72
C LYS A 91 13.79 -2.60 9.92
N ALA A 92 13.12 -3.53 9.25
CA ALA A 92 13.80 -4.46 8.36
C ALA A 92 14.46 -3.70 7.19
N PRO A 93 15.66 -4.10 6.75
CA PRO A 93 16.33 -3.47 5.61
C PRO A 93 15.47 -3.50 4.33
N GLY A 94 15.66 -2.48 3.50
CA GLY A 94 15.02 -2.38 2.19
C GLY A 94 15.61 -3.36 1.17
N PRO A 95 15.28 -3.17 -0.12
CA PRO A 95 15.85 -3.96 -1.21
C PRO A 95 17.38 -3.88 -1.32
N ASP A 96 17.97 -2.79 -0.83
CA ASP A 96 19.41 -2.53 -0.72
C ASP A 96 20.10 -3.38 0.37
N GLY A 97 19.34 -3.90 1.34
CA GLY A 97 19.87 -4.69 2.44
C GLY A 97 20.54 -3.88 3.55
N LEU A 98 20.52 -2.54 3.48
CA LEU A 98 21.08 -1.66 4.50
C LEU A 98 19.98 -1.18 5.45
N PRO A 99 20.18 -1.28 6.77
CA PRO A 99 19.21 -0.79 7.73
C PRO A 99 19.38 0.73 7.94
N VAL A 100 18.37 1.40 8.51
CA VAL A 100 18.38 2.86 8.69
C VAL A 100 19.57 3.37 9.52
N GLU A 101 20.04 2.56 10.46
CA GLU A 101 21.17 2.88 11.33
C GLU A 101 22.46 3.06 10.53
N PHE A 102 22.59 2.40 9.36
CA PHE A 102 23.72 2.61 8.46
C PHE A 102 23.75 4.06 7.97
N TYR A 103 22.60 4.55 7.47
CA TYR A 103 22.48 5.91 6.95
C TYR A 103 22.63 6.96 8.05
N GLN A 104 22.08 6.71 9.24
CA GLN A 104 22.21 7.60 10.40
C GLN A 104 23.65 7.65 10.96
N THR A 105 24.44 6.60 10.79
CA THR A 105 25.84 6.55 11.28
C THR A 105 26.80 7.30 10.36
N TYR A 106 26.49 7.40 9.07
CA TYR A 106 27.31 8.07 8.06
C TYR A 106 26.48 9.15 7.32
N PRO A 107 26.08 10.22 8.03
CA PRO A 107 25.36 11.34 7.40
C PRO A 107 26.24 12.05 6.35
N LEU A 108 25.57 12.64 5.37
CA LEU A 108 26.15 13.32 4.19
C LEU A 108 27.10 14.47 4.53
#